data_AF-A0A527ZHI6-F1
#
_entry.id   AF-A0A527ZHI6-F1
#
_cell.length_a   1.000
_cell.length_b   1.000
_cell.length_c   1.000
_cell.angle_alpha   90.00
_cell.angle_beta   90.00
_cell.angle_gamma   90.00
#
_symmetry.space_group_name_H-M   'P 1'
#
loop_
_entity.id
_entity.type
_entity.pdbx_description
1 polymer ?
#
loop_
_entity_poly.entity_id
_entity_poly.type
_entity_poly.pdbx_seq_one_letter_code
_entity_poly.pdbx_strand_id
1 'polypeptide(L)' 'VSGRRVSFAENVIYEVRDKKIVQVWSVIDKAAIEAQL' A
#
# COMPACT_ATOMS: atom_id res chain seq x y z
N VAL A 1 10.57 8.13 -5.85
CA VAL A 1 11.53 8.69 -4.86
C VAL A 1 12.36 9.77 -5.55
N SER A 2 12.61 10.91 -4.91
CA SER A 2 13.38 12.03 -5.51
C SER A 2 12.89 12.45 -6.91
N GLY A 3 11.56 12.45 -7.13
CA GLY A 3 10.95 12.75 -8.43
C GLY A 3 10.84 11.57 -9.41
N ARG A 4 11.48 10.43 -9.12
CA ARG A 4 11.37 9.20 -9.94
C ARG A 4 10.06 8.46 -9.71
N ARG A 5 9.38 8.11 -10.80
CA ARG A 5 8.19 7.25 -10.82
C ARG A 5 8.62 5.80 -10.54
N VAL A 6 7.91 5.14 -9.62
CA VAL A 6 8.11 3.74 -9.22
C VAL A 6 6.75 3.04 -9.15
N SER A 7 6.74 1.71 -9.27
CA SER A 7 5.53 0.89 -9.18
C SER A 7 5.74 -0.23 -8.17
N PHE A 8 4.86 -0.35 -7.19
CA PHE A 8 4.95 -1.37 -6.15
C PHE A 8 3.56 -1.94 -5.85
N ALA A 9 3.53 -3.13 -5.27
CA ALA A 9 2.30 -3.73 -4.79
C ALA A 9 2.00 -3.25 -3.37
N GLU A 10 0.73 -2.94 -3.12
CA GLU A 10 0.20 -2.63 -1.79
C GLU A 10 -0.78 -3.72 -1.39
N ASN A 11 -0.59 -4.30 -0.21
CA ASN A 11 -1.53 -5.26 0.37
C ASN A 11 -2.45 -4.53 1.34
N VAL A 12 -3.73 -4.48 1.03
CA VAL A 12 -4.74 -3.76 1.83
C VAL A 12 -5.77 -4.72 2.37
N ILE A 13 -6.03 -4.62 3.67
CA ILE A 13 -7.06 -5.37 4.38
C ILE A 13 -8.05 -4.37 4.96
N TYR A 14 -9.34 -4.64 4.76
CA TYR A 14 -10.42 -3.78 5.22
C TYR A 14 -11.21 -4.48 6.32
N GLU A 15 -11.53 -3.74 7.38
CA GLU A 15 -12.65 -4.09 8.24
C GLU A 15 -13.91 -3.39 7.73
N VAL A 16 -14.95 -4.17 7.46
CA VAL A 16 -16.24 -3.66 6.99
C VAL A 16 -17.32 -3.95 8.04
N ARG A 17 -18.03 -2.90 8.47
CA ARG A 17 -19.23 -2.98 9.32
C ARG A 17 -20.34 -2.15 8.70
N ASP A 18 -21.58 -2.64 8.73
CA ASP A 18 -22.75 -1.94 8.16
C ASP A 18 -22.53 -1.41 6.73
N LYS A 19 -21.87 -2.22 5.88
CA LYS A 19 -21.51 -1.87 4.49
C LYS A 19 -20.57 -0.67 4.36
N LYS A 20 -19.87 -0.30 5.42
CA LYS A 20 -18.86 0.76 5.45
C LYS A 20 -17.51 0.19 5.87
N ILE A 21 -16.45 0.70 5.27
CA ILE A 21 -15.08 0.44 5.74
C ILE A 21 -14.89 1.25 7.02
N VAL A 22 -14.59 0.56 8.12
CA VAL A 22 -14.38 1.19 9.44
C VAL A 22 -12.92 1.16 9.86
N GLN A 23 -12.12 0.26 9.27
CA GLN A 23 -10.69 0.18 9.51
C GLN A 23 -9.96 -0.31 8.26
N VAL A 24 -8.73 0.16 8.08
CA VAL A 24 -7.85 -0.23 6.98
C VAL A 24 -6.48 -0.54 7.55
N TRP A 25 -5.94 -1.70 7.21
CA TRP A 25 -4.52 -2.00 7.39
C TRP A 25 -3.89 -2.12 6.01
N SER A 26 -2.83 -1.36 5.78
CA SER A 26 -2.08 -1.39 4.54
C SER A 26 -0.62 -1.74 4.82
N VAL A 27 -0.07 -2.62 3.98
CA VAL A 27 1.34 -2.99 3.97
C VAL A 27 1.90 -2.68 2.58
N ILE A 28 2.89 -1.80 2.56
CA ILE A 28 3.63 -1.42 1.36
C ILE A 28 4.95 -2.19 1.33
N ASP A 29 5.25 -2.83 0.20
CA ASP A 29 6.56 -3.43 -0.03
C ASP A 29 7.61 -2.36 -0.33
N LYS A 30 8.34 -1.96 0.71
CA LYS A 30 9.42 -0.97 0.60
C LYS A 30 10.65 -1.52 -0.11
N ALA A 31 10.93 -2.82 0.00
CA ALA A 31 12.09 -3.42 -0.64
C ALA A 31 11.93 -3.39 -2.17
N ALA A 32 10.71 -3.64 -2.67
CA ALA A 32 10.39 -3.49 -4.09
C ALA A 32 10.55 -2.04 -4.59
N ILE A 33 10.27 -1.05 -3.74
CA ILE A 33 10.51 0.38 -4.06
C ILE A 33 12.01 0.66 -4.14
N GLU A 34 12.78 0.19 -3.15
CA GLU A 34 14.23 0.39 -3.06
C GLU A 34 14.97 -0.27 -4.23
N ALA A 35 14.53 -1.43 -4.70
CA ALA A 35 15.09 -2.09 -5.88
C ALA A 35 14.90 -1.31 -7.21
N GLN A 36 14.03 -0.28 -7.23
CA GLN A 36 13.79 0.56 -8.41
C GLN A 36 14.54 1.90 -8.38
N LEU A 37 15.28 2.18 -7.31
CA LEU A 37 16.03 3.43 -7.12
C LEU A 37 17.37 3.38 -7.84
#